data_AF-A0A239YXQ2-F1
#
_entry.id   AF-A0A239YXQ2-F1
#
_cell.length_a   1.000
_cell.length_b   1.000
_cell.length_c   1.000
_cell.angle_alpha   90.00
_cell.angle_beta   90.00
_cell.angle_gamma   90.00
#
_symmetry.space_group_name_H-M   'P 1'
#
loop_
_entity.id
_entity.type
_entity.pdbx_description
1 polymer ?
#
loop_
_entity_poly.entity_id
_entity_poly.type
_entity_poly.pdbx_seq_one_letter_code
_entity_poly.pdbx_strand_id
1 'polypeptide(L)'
;MDQIIESCKDLDYSWLPQTVGDFSLSVTGPDACTAIQKRIVAGEKVMTVPLFHYENTLGWRWCALYDKEVEDYTVYVDLPLFSFVDISFVRADLDSFWSGLQERCVKGLTNMLVNPSENFTFTYKRRGIPTWDFSEVMPDELEGFVRDVDPAHAICMINGSFIIGEYRKMDECTGLLLYYNELRDEFFAELRYKNYPEIDHHLDAKNLDDLSSLLRKYLQIVLHELNERSLQEPV
;
A
#
# COMPACT_ATOMS: atom_id res chain seq x y z
N MET A 1 -19.14 18.86 3.10
CA MET A 1 -17.77 19.01 2.57
C MET A 1 -17.19 20.35 2.97
N ASP A 2 -17.87 21.46 2.72
CA ASP A 2 -17.40 22.81 3.09
C ASP A 2 -16.99 22.96 4.57
N GLN A 3 -17.81 22.44 5.50
CA GLN A 3 -17.47 22.46 6.93
C GLN A 3 -16.19 21.68 7.26
N ILE A 4 -15.98 20.53 6.62
CA ILE A 4 -14.78 19.69 6.81
C ILE A 4 -13.55 20.45 6.31
N ILE A 5 -13.64 21.04 5.11
CA ILE A 5 -12.54 21.82 4.53
C ILE A 5 -12.20 22.99 5.44
N GLU A 6 -13.19 23.71 5.96
CA GLU A 6 -12.98 24.81 6.89
C GLU A 6 -12.25 24.35 8.16
N SER A 7 -12.69 23.25 8.78
CA SER A 7 -12.06 22.68 9.96
C SER A 7 -10.61 22.23 9.72
N CYS A 8 -10.24 21.85 8.50
CA CYS A 8 -8.89 21.39 8.17
C CYS A 8 -7.91 22.51 7.76
N LYS A 9 -8.37 23.75 7.52
CA LYS A 9 -7.51 24.84 6.98
C LYS A 9 -6.40 25.27 7.93
N ASP A 10 -6.68 25.30 9.22
CA ASP A 10 -5.83 25.90 10.24
C ASP A 10 -5.19 24.85 11.18
N LEU A 11 -5.04 23.61 10.69
CA LEU A 11 -4.39 22.54 11.46
C LEU A 11 -2.91 22.84 11.71
N ASP A 12 -2.46 22.58 12.94
CA ASP A 12 -1.06 22.75 13.33
C ASP A 12 -0.23 21.49 13.04
N TYR A 13 0.52 21.52 11.94
CA TYR A 13 1.40 20.43 11.52
C TYR A 13 2.79 20.44 12.17
N SER A 14 3.08 21.35 13.11
CA SER A 14 4.44 21.54 13.66
C SER A 14 5.00 20.33 14.43
N TRP A 15 4.12 19.44 14.91
CA TRP A 15 4.49 18.22 15.61
C TRP A 15 4.88 17.06 14.67
N LEU A 16 4.63 17.18 13.36
CA LEU A 16 5.01 16.17 12.38
C LEU A 16 6.50 16.28 12.03
N PRO A 17 7.28 15.20 12.14
CA PRO A 17 8.66 15.21 11.67
C PRO A 17 8.72 15.35 10.15
N GLN A 18 9.70 16.09 9.64
CA GLN A 18 9.86 16.27 8.19
C GLN A 18 10.17 14.95 7.46
N THR A 19 10.80 14.00 8.15
CA THR A 19 11.09 12.67 7.62
C THR A 19 10.80 11.58 8.65
N VAL A 20 10.41 10.41 8.16
CA VAL A 20 10.27 9.17 8.96
C VAL A 20 10.83 8.03 8.11
N GLY A 21 12.01 7.50 8.47
CA GLY A 21 12.75 6.60 7.59
C GLY A 21 13.15 7.30 6.29
N ASP A 22 12.81 6.70 5.15
CA ASP A 22 12.97 7.21 3.79
C ASP A 22 11.78 8.05 3.29
N PHE A 23 10.74 8.22 4.12
CA PHE A 23 9.56 9.01 3.76
C PHE A 23 9.72 10.49 4.10
N SER A 24 9.22 11.35 3.22
CA SER A 24 9.20 12.81 3.37
C SER A 24 7.78 13.35 3.52
N LEU A 25 7.60 14.32 4.42
CA LEU A 25 6.31 14.92 4.72
C LEU A 25 5.85 15.92 3.65
N SER A 26 4.58 15.86 3.29
CA SER A 26 3.84 16.85 2.50
C SER A 26 2.53 17.21 3.20
N VAL A 27 2.32 18.50 3.51
CA VAL A 27 1.12 18.99 4.21
C VAL A 27 0.14 19.68 3.27
N THR A 28 -1.15 19.57 3.55
CA THR A 28 -2.21 20.28 2.84
C THR A 28 -2.38 21.66 3.46
N GLY A 29 -1.79 22.66 2.82
CA GLY A 29 -1.90 24.05 3.25
C GLY A 29 -3.23 24.72 2.85
N PRO A 30 -3.47 25.97 3.32
CA PRO A 30 -4.70 26.73 3.05
C PRO A 30 -5.01 26.91 1.55
N ASP A 31 -3.98 27.03 0.71
CA ASP A 31 -4.12 27.18 -0.74
C ASP A 31 -4.70 25.91 -1.38
N ALA A 32 -4.29 24.73 -0.92
CA ALA A 32 -4.80 23.45 -1.38
C ALA A 32 -6.26 23.26 -0.96
N CYS A 33 -6.61 23.59 0.28
CA CYS A 33 -8.00 23.61 0.74
C CYS A 33 -8.87 24.57 -0.10
N THR A 34 -8.35 25.73 -0.46
CA THR A 34 -9.03 26.70 -1.33
C THR A 34 -9.21 26.16 -2.75
N ALA A 35 -8.23 25.45 -3.30
CA ALA A 35 -8.34 24.79 -4.60
C ALA A 35 -9.41 23.70 -4.58
N ILE A 36 -9.47 22.88 -3.53
CA ILE A 36 -10.53 21.87 -3.34
C ILE A 36 -11.90 22.54 -3.30
N GLN A 37 -12.05 23.64 -2.56
CA GLN A 37 -13.30 24.39 -2.49
C GLN A 37 -13.75 24.92 -3.87
N LYS A 38 -12.80 25.45 -4.67
CA LYS A 38 -13.10 25.94 -6.02
C LYS A 38 -13.62 24.83 -6.94
N ARG A 39 -13.05 23.62 -6.82
CA ARG A 39 -13.49 22.44 -7.59
C ARG A 39 -14.92 22.03 -7.21
N ILE A 40 -15.24 22.03 -5.93
CA ILE A 40 -16.61 21.77 -5.45
C ILE A 40 -17.60 22.81 -6.01
N VAL A 41 -17.25 24.10 -5.96
CA VAL A 41 -18.07 25.19 -6.52
C VAL A 41 -18.24 25.05 -8.04
N ALA A 42 -17.23 24.54 -8.74
CA ALA A 42 -17.29 24.23 -10.18
C ALA A 42 -18.13 22.99 -10.51
N GLY A 43 -18.70 22.31 -9.50
CA GLY A 43 -19.52 21.11 -9.67
C GLY A 43 -18.72 19.81 -9.77
N GLU A 44 -17.42 19.83 -9.49
CA GLU A 44 -16.62 18.60 -9.45
C GLU A 44 -16.97 17.77 -8.20
N LYS A 45 -17.07 16.45 -8.41
CA LYS A 45 -17.24 15.49 -7.32
C LYS A 45 -15.91 15.30 -6.58
N VAL A 46 -15.74 15.96 -5.45
CA VAL A 46 -14.62 15.76 -4.53
C VAL A 46 -15.02 14.74 -3.47
N MET A 47 -14.31 13.61 -3.42
CA MET A 47 -14.57 12.53 -2.46
C MET A 47 -13.62 12.53 -1.27
N THR A 48 -12.48 13.22 -1.35
CA THR A 48 -11.50 13.23 -0.26
C THR A 48 -10.99 14.64 0.03
N VAL A 49 -10.66 14.91 1.30
CA VAL A 49 -9.86 16.07 1.70
C VAL A 49 -8.54 15.55 2.29
N PRO A 50 -7.40 15.65 1.59
CA PRO A 50 -6.12 15.32 2.19
C PRO A 50 -5.79 16.30 3.33
N LEU A 51 -5.18 15.81 4.40
CA LEU A 51 -4.61 16.62 5.48
C LEU A 51 -3.09 16.68 5.32
N PHE A 52 -2.43 15.53 5.29
CA PHE A 52 -1.01 15.42 4.96
C PHE A 52 -0.71 14.00 4.46
N HIS A 53 0.46 13.82 3.86
CA HIS A 53 0.97 12.49 3.57
C HIS A 53 2.49 12.43 3.75
N TYR A 54 2.97 11.21 3.96
CA TYR A 54 4.37 10.84 3.85
C TYR A 54 4.56 10.07 2.55
N GLU A 55 5.58 10.40 1.76
CA GLU A 55 5.91 9.71 0.50
C GLU A 55 7.40 9.37 0.42
N ASN A 56 7.73 8.20 -0.11
CA ASN A 56 9.12 7.81 -0.41
C ASN A 56 9.41 7.82 -1.92
N THR A 57 10.65 7.53 -2.30
CA THR A 57 11.08 7.53 -3.72
C THR A 57 10.50 6.39 -4.55
N LEU A 58 9.91 5.37 -3.90
CA LEU A 58 9.24 4.24 -4.55
C LEU A 58 7.79 4.57 -4.94
N GLY A 59 7.29 5.74 -4.52
CA GLY A 59 5.91 6.17 -4.72
C GLY A 59 4.95 5.61 -3.68
N TRP A 60 5.45 5.05 -2.58
CA TRP A 60 4.62 4.59 -1.47
C TRP A 60 4.17 5.79 -0.66
N ARG A 61 2.90 5.81 -0.24
CA ARG A 61 2.32 6.91 0.51
C ARG A 61 1.53 6.45 1.72
N TRP A 62 1.62 7.25 2.77
CA TRP A 62 0.81 7.13 3.98
C TRP A 62 0.07 8.46 4.17
N CYS A 63 -1.22 8.46 3.88
CA CYS A 63 -2.04 9.63 3.60
C CYS A 63 -3.14 9.81 4.66
N ALA A 64 -3.01 10.80 5.54
CA ALA A 64 -4.09 11.20 6.42
C ALA A 64 -5.09 12.08 5.66
N LEU A 65 -6.37 11.70 5.64
CA LEU A 65 -7.41 12.38 4.88
C LEU A 65 -8.80 12.23 5.52
N TYR A 66 -9.73 13.09 5.11
CA TYR A 66 -11.15 12.86 5.27
C TYR A 66 -11.72 12.20 4.01
N ASP A 67 -12.49 11.14 4.19
CA ASP A 67 -13.14 10.40 3.11
C ASP A 67 -14.66 10.60 3.16
N LYS A 68 -15.20 11.23 2.12
CA LYS A 68 -16.62 11.53 2.00
C LYS A 68 -17.46 10.29 1.66
N GLU A 69 -16.88 9.24 1.10
CA GLU A 69 -17.61 8.02 0.75
C GLU A 69 -18.09 7.28 2.00
N VAL A 70 -17.22 7.20 3.01
CA VAL A 70 -17.51 6.56 4.30
C VAL A 70 -17.83 7.56 5.42
N GLU A 71 -17.69 8.85 5.14
CA GLU A 71 -17.90 9.98 6.07
C GLU A 71 -16.97 9.99 7.30
N ASP A 72 -15.79 9.39 7.20
CA ASP A 72 -14.81 9.27 8.27
C ASP A 72 -13.47 9.92 7.92
N TYR A 73 -12.72 10.32 8.94
CA TYR A 73 -11.28 10.58 8.86
C TYR A 73 -10.51 9.28 8.93
N THR A 74 -9.52 9.13 8.06
CA THR A 74 -8.81 7.87 7.93
C THR A 74 -7.40 8.05 7.36
N VAL A 75 -6.64 6.98 7.39
CA VAL A 75 -5.31 6.87 6.81
C VAL A 75 -5.38 5.91 5.63
N TYR A 76 -5.05 6.42 4.46
CA TYR A 76 -4.84 5.62 3.26
C TYR A 76 -3.37 5.23 3.16
N VAL A 77 -3.11 3.98 2.84
CA VAL A 77 -1.79 3.46 2.52
C VAL A 77 -1.82 3.11 1.03
N ASP A 78 -1.10 3.89 0.22
CA ASP A 78 -1.06 3.75 -1.23
C ASP A 78 0.31 3.21 -1.65
N LEU A 79 0.33 2.04 -2.29
CA LEU A 79 1.49 1.46 -2.94
C LEU A 79 1.22 1.36 -4.45
N PRO A 80 2.26 1.17 -5.30
CA PRO A 80 2.11 1.23 -6.75
C PRO A 80 1.05 0.30 -7.35
N LEU A 81 0.90 -0.90 -6.78
CA LEU A 81 -0.05 -1.91 -7.28
C LEU A 81 -1.30 -2.09 -6.41
N PHE A 82 -1.32 -1.54 -5.20
CA PHE A 82 -2.44 -1.72 -4.27
C PHE A 82 -2.57 -0.56 -3.29
N SER A 83 -3.79 -0.32 -2.82
CA SER A 83 -4.06 0.61 -1.74
C SER A 83 -5.05 0.04 -0.74
N PHE A 84 -4.95 0.49 0.51
CA PHE A 84 -5.87 0.08 1.56
C PHE A 84 -5.97 1.15 2.65
N VAL A 85 -6.96 0.98 3.51
CA VAL A 85 -7.18 1.85 4.67
C VAL A 85 -6.57 1.23 5.92
N ASP A 86 -5.74 1.98 6.65
CA ASP A 86 -5.32 1.62 8.00
C ASP A 86 -6.47 1.89 8.98
N ILE A 87 -7.23 0.82 9.24
CA ILE A 87 -8.42 0.85 10.09
C ILE A 87 -8.13 1.29 11.53
N SER A 88 -6.88 1.26 11.99
CA SER A 88 -6.53 1.69 13.35
C SER A 88 -6.72 3.20 13.56
N PHE A 89 -6.73 3.98 12.47
CA PHE A 89 -6.89 5.43 12.47
C PHE A 89 -8.28 5.92 12.09
N VAL A 90 -9.24 5.05 11.74
CA VAL A 90 -10.60 5.47 11.34
C VAL A 90 -11.32 6.16 12.49
N ARG A 91 -11.77 7.40 12.29
CA ARG A 91 -12.52 8.20 13.28
C ARG A 91 -13.57 9.08 12.60
N ALA A 92 -14.73 9.22 13.24
CA ALA A 92 -15.82 10.05 12.71
C ALA A 92 -15.58 11.56 12.88
N ASP A 93 -14.81 11.97 13.90
CA ASP A 93 -14.54 13.37 14.22
C ASP A 93 -13.05 13.73 14.13
N LEU A 94 -12.79 14.99 13.77
CA LEU A 94 -11.45 15.53 13.55
C LEU A 94 -10.60 15.53 14.83
N ASP A 95 -11.18 15.90 15.97
CA ASP A 95 -10.44 16.07 17.22
C ASP A 95 -9.86 14.73 17.71
N SER A 96 -10.67 13.67 17.67
CA SER A 96 -10.25 12.31 18.00
C SER A 96 -9.26 11.75 16.99
N PHE A 97 -9.44 12.04 15.70
CA PHE A 97 -8.50 11.67 14.65
C PHE A 97 -7.14 12.32 14.86
N TRP A 98 -7.12 13.64 15.05
CA TRP A 98 -5.93 14.45 15.19
C TRP A 98 -5.13 14.07 16.44
N SER A 99 -5.81 13.89 17.58
CA SER A 99 -5.17 13.44 18.81
C SER A 99 -4.57 12.04 18.66
N GLY A 100 -5.27 11.14 17.96
CA GLY A 100 -4.77 9.80 17.65
C GLY A 100 -3.54 9.81 16.74
N LEU A 101 -3.50 10.71 15.77
CA LEU A 101 -2.34 10.93 14.91
C LEU A 101 -1.15 11.49 15.70
N GLN A 102 -1.35 12.47 16.59
CA GLN A 102 -0.29 13.00 17.45
C GLN A 102 0.35 11.93 18.32
N GLU A 103 -0.43 10.98 18.83
CA GLU A 103 0.06 9.89 19.66
C GLU A 103 0.79 8.81 18.85
N ARG A 104 0.27 8.47 17.66
CA ARG A 104 0.64 7.21 16.98
C ARG A 104 1.12 7.34 15.54
N CYS A 105 1.07 8.51 14.89
CA CYS A 105 1.41 8.64 13.46
C CYS A 105 2.80 8.09 13.13
N VAL A 106 3.84 8.54 13.83
CA VAL A 106 5.22 8.10 13.56
C VAL A 106 5.37 6.59 13.76
N LYS A 107 4.78 6.05 14.83
CA LYS A 107 4.81 4.61 15.11
C LYS A 107 4.01 3.81 14.08
N GLY A 108 2.84 4.31 13.65
CA GLY A 108 1.99 3.68 12.64
C GLY A 108 2.71 3.57 11.31
N LEU A 109 3.24 4.69 10.80
CA LEU A 109 4.05 4.70 9.58
C LEU A 109 5.30 3.81 9.71
N THR A 110 6.00 3.91 10.85
CA THR A 110 7.22 3.11 11.07
C THR A 110 6.91 1.63 11.03
N ASN A 111 5.93 1.17 11.80
CA ASN A 111 5.58 -0.23 11.88
C ASN A 111 5.00 -0.78 10.58
N MET A 112 4.36 0.07 9.77
CA MET A 112 3.71 -0.36 8.53
C MET A 112 4.67 -0.41 7.34
N LEU A 113 5.46 0.64 7.13
CA LEU A 113 6.21 0.82 5.87
C LEU A 113 7.73 0.95 6.06
N VAL A 114 8.21 1.52 7.18
CA VAL A 114 9.67 1.72 7.40
C VAL A 114 10.34 0.48 8.00
N ASN A 115 9.68 -0.16 8.95
CA ASN A 115 10.08 -1.40 9.59
C ASN A 115 8.85 -2.33 9.72
N PRO A 116 8.37 -2.88 8.59
CA PRO A 116 7.18 -3.75 8.55
C PRO A 116 7.28 -4.98 9.47
N SER A 117 8.50 -5.40 9.81
CA SER A 117 8.74 -6.55 10.68
C SER A 117 8.16 -6.41 12.10
N GLU A 118 7.90 -5.18 12.55
CA GLU A 118 7.22 -4.89 13.81
C GLU A 118 5.76 -5.37 13.82
N ASN A 119 5.14 -5.49 12.64
CA ASN A 119 3.77 -5.96 12.47
C ASN A 119 3.68 -7.47 12.19
N PHE A 120 4.81 -8.19 12.12
CA PHE A 120 4.80 -9.63 11.91
C PHE A 120 4.22 -10.37 13.13
N THR A 121 3.10 -11.06 12.90
CA THR A 121 2.44 -11.88 13.91
C THR A 121 3.30 -13.10 14.27
N PHE A 122 2.98 -13.73 15.41
CA PHE A 122 3.60 -14.99 15.79
C PHE A 122 3.38 -16.09 14.72
N THR A 123 2.18 -16.16 14.16
CA THR A 123 1.82 -17.15 13.12
C THR A 123 2.65 -16.94 11.85
N TYR A 124 2.78 -15.69 11.40
CA TYR A 124 3.61 -15.32 10.26
C TYR A 124 5.09 -15.70 10.48
N LYS A 125 5.65 -15.33 11.65
CA LYS A 125 7.05 -15.67 12.00
C LYS A 125 7.27 -17.19 12.06
N ARG A 126 6.32 -17.94 12.63
CA ARG A 126 6.41 -19.40 12.75
C ARG A 126 6.44 -20.12 11.41
N ARG A 127 5.88 -19.52 10.34
CA ARG A 127 5.97 -20.06 8.98
C ARG A 127 7.35 -19.95 8.36
N GLY A 128 8.27 -19.20 8.99
CA GLY A 128 9.64 -19.03 8.50
C GLY A 128 9.78 -18.03 7.36
N ILE A 129 8.70 -17.32 6.98
CA ILE A 129 8.68 -16.36 5.87
C ILE A 129 9.73 -15.24 6.05
N PRO A 130 9.87 -14.60 7.24
CA PRO A 130 10.87 -13.53 7.43
C PRO A 130 12.33 -13.97 7.25
N THR A 131 12.60 -15.27 7.39
CA THR A 131 13.95 -15.86 7.34
C THR A 131 14.13 -16.79 6.14
N TRP A 132 13.16 -16.80 5.22
CA TRP A 132 13.19 -17.62 4.04
C TRP A 132 14.23 -17.07 3.05
N ASP A 133 15.10 -17.95 2.54
CA ASP A 133 16.02 -17.59 1.46
C ASP A 133 15.28 -17.66 0.11
N PHE A 134 14.74 -16.50 -0.29
CA PHE A 134 14.03 -16.34 -1.56
C PHE A 134 14.94 -15.92 -2.71
N SER A 135 16.25 -15.73 -2.48
CA SER A 135 17.17 -15.12 -3.46
C SER A 135 17.25 -15.87 -4.79
N GLU A 136 17.08 -17.20 -4.76
CA GLU A 136 17.12 -18.03 -5.96
C GLU A 136 15.79 -18.11 -6.72
N VAL A 137 14.68 -17.68 -6.12
CA VAL A 137 13.32 -17.85 -6.67
C VAL A 137 12.59 -16.54 -6.92
N MET A 138 13.04 -15.46 -6.29
CA MET A 138 12.55 -14.11 -6.48
C MET A 138 13.76 -13.22 -6.76
N PRO A 139 14.22 -13.03 -8.01
CA PRO A 139 15.28 -12.08 -8.33
C PRO A 139 14.82 -10.62 -8.17
N ASP A 140 15.76 -9.68 -8.06
CA ASP A 140 15.44 -8.24 -7.92
C ASP A 140 14.74 -7.65 -9.16
N GLU A 141 15.02 -8.20 -10.34
CA GLU A 141 14.38 -7.83 -11.60
C GLU A 141 14.10 -9.10 -12.43
N LEU A 142 12.94 -9.15 -13.08
CA LEU A 142 12.54 -10.24 -13.97
C LEU A 142 11.56 -9.75 -15.03
N GLU A 143 11.83 -10.03 -16.31
CA GLU A 143 10.99 -9.57 -17.44
C GLU A 143 10.71 -8.05 -17.42
N GLY A 144 11.65 -7.23 -16.91
CA GLY A 144 11.47 -5.78 -16.77
C GLY A 144 10.55 -5.33 -15.63
N PHE A 145 10.08 -6.26 -14.78
CA PHE A 145 9.45 -5.95 -13.50
C PHE A 145 10.51 -5.88 -12.41
N VAL A 146 10.40 -4.89 -11.53
CA VAL A 146 11.26 -4.69 -10.37
C VAL A 146 10.58 -5.22 -9.12
N ARG A 147 11.33 -5.94 -8.28
CA ARG A 147 10.84 -6.41 -6.98
C ARG A 147 10.85 -5.27 -5.96
N ASP A 148 9.67 -4.86 -5.51
CA ASP A 148 9.50 -3.71 -4.59
C ASP A 148 9.25 -4.13 -3.14
N VAL A 149 8.56 -5.26 -2.94
CA VAL A 149 8.32 -5.89 -1.64
C VAL A 149 8.91 -7.29 -1.65
N ASP A 150 9.48 -7.71 -0.52
CA ASP A 150 10.05 -9.04 -0.33
C ASP A 150 9.59 -9.70 0.98
N PRO A 151 9.80 -11.03 1.14
CA PRO A 151 9.35 -11.76 2.33
C PRO A 151 9.91 -11.26 3.68
N ALA A 152 11.10 -10.65 3.71
CA ALA A 152 11.70 -10.09 4.92
C ALA A 152 11.09 -8.72 5.28
N HIS A 153 10.54 -8.02 4.29
CA HIS A 153 9.92 -6.70 4.41
C HIS A 153 8.42 -6.70 4.06
N ALA A 154 7.74 -7.82 4.27
CA ALA A 154 6.35 -8.01 3.89
C ALA A 154 5.38 -6.99 4.51
N ILE A 155 4.37 -6.56 3.77
CA ILE A 155 3.40 -5.56 4.25
C ILE A 155 2.18 -6.27 4.86
N CYS A 156 1.90 -5.97 6.13
CA CYS A 156 0.72 -6.49 6.82
C CYS A 156 -0.55 -5.75 6.36
N MET A 157 -1.54 -6.49 5.88
CA MET A 157 -2.82 -5.96 5.43
C MET A 157 -3.96 -6.35 6.38
N ILE A 158 -5.17 -5.98 5.99
CA ILE A 158 -6.41 -6.43 6.63
C ILE A 158 -6.67 -7.93 6.40
N ASN A 159 -7.58 -8.49 7.21
CA ASN A 159 -8.04 -9.88 7.09
C ASN A 159 -6.93 -10.95 7.12
N GLY A 160 -5.83 -10.66 7.84
CA GLY A 160 -4.72 -11.59 8.04
C GLY A 160 -3.86 -11.84 6.79
N SER A 161 -4.00 -11.02 5.75
CA SER A 161 -3.15 -11.09 4.57
C SER A 161 -1.86 -10.31 4.77
N PHE A 162 -0.77 -10.86 4.24
CA PHE A 162 0.52 -10.21 4.10
C PHE A 162 0.86 -10.18 2.62
N ILE A 163 1.30 -9.04 2.10
CA ILE A 163 1.98 -8.98 0.80
C ILE A 163 3.43 -9.32 1.07
N ILE A 164 3.82 -10.52 0.63
CA ILE A 164 5.15 -11.08 0.85
C ILE A 164 6.06 -10.93 -0.38
N GLY A 165 5.52 -10.38 -1.47
CA GLY A 165 6.25 -10.14 -2.69
C GLY A 165 5.49 -9.20 -3.60
N GLU A 166 6.20 -8.28 -4.24
CA GLU A 166 5.65 -7.42 -5.29
C GLU A 166 6.63 -7.37 -6.45
N TYR A 167 6.16 -7.69 -7.66
CA TYR A 167 6.86 -7.39 -8.91
C TYR A 167 6.06 -6.35 -9.67
N ARG A 168 6.61 -5.14 -9.82
CA ARG A 168 5.91 -4.05 -10.48
C ARG A 168 6.65 -3.58 -11.72
N LYS A 169 5.89 -3.13 -12.69
CA LYS A 169 6.44 -2.38 -13.81
C LYS A 169 6.48 -0.90 -13.41
N MET A 170 7.62 -0.25 -13.65
CA MET A 170 7.77 1.16 -13.32
C MET A 170 6.78 2.00 -14.14
N ASP A 171 6.22 3.03 -13.52
CA ASP A 171 5.26 3.98 -14.12
C ASP A 171 3.96 3.37 -14.68
N GLU A 172 3.69 2.09 -14.38
CA GLU A 172 2.46 1.38 -14.76
C GLU A 172 1.85 0.70 -13.53
N CYS A 173 0.53 0.74 -13.39
CA CYS A 173 -0.19 -0.07 -12.39
C CYS A 173 -0.34 -1.52 -12.88
N THR A 174 0.77 -2.14 -13.27
CA THR A 174 0.84 -3.50 -13.82
C THR A 174 1.91 -4.30 -13.09
N GLY A 175 1.58 -5.50 -12.66
CA GLY A 175 2.51 -6.34 -11.90
C GLY A 175 1.86 -7.56 -11.25
N LEU A 176 2.58 -8.13 -10.31
CA LEU A 176 2.19 -9.31 -9.54
C LEU A 176 2.37 -9.02 -8.05
N LEU A 177 1.36 -9.37 -7.27
CA LEU A 177 1.37 -9.35 -5.82
C LEU A 177 1.30 -10.79 -5.30
N LEU A 178 2.26 -11.16 -4.48
CA LEU A 178 2.32 -12.46 -3.82
C LEU A 178 1.88 -12.31 -2.37
N TYR A 179 0.92 -13.12 -1.95
CA TYR A 179 0.32 -13.04 -0.64
C TYR A 179 0.60 -14.28 0.21
N TYR A 180 0.59 -14.09 1.52
CA TYR A 180 0.34 -15.14 2.50
C TYR A 180 -0.83 -14.71 3.39
N ASN A 181 -1.86 -15.55 3.52
CA ASN A 181 -2.95 -15.30 4.45
C ASN A 181 -2.83 -16.22 5.66
N GLU A 182 -2.71 -15.65 6.86
CA GLU A 182 -2.52 -16.43 8.08
C GLU A 182 -3.79 -17.11 8.58
N LEU A 183 -4.97 -16.63 8.18
CA LEU A 183 -6.26 -17.20 8.60
C LEU A 183 -6.62 -18.43 7.77
N ARG A 184 -6.29 -18.42 6.48
CA ARG A 184 -6.48 -19.54 5.54
C ARG A 184 -5.26 -20.44 5.42
N ASP A 185 -4.12 -19.97 5.93
CA ASP A 185 -2.86 -20.70 5.95
C ASP A 185 -2.42 -21.10 4.53
N GLU A 186 -2.40 -20.12 3.63
CA GLU A 186 -2.12 -20.33 2.20
C GLU A 186 -1.40 -19.16 1.56
N PHE A 187 -0.64 -19.47 0.53
CA PHE A 187 -0.03 -18.53 -0.39
C PHE A 187 -0.85 -18.48 -1.67
N PHE A 188 -1.00 -17.29 -2.25
CA PHE A 188 -1.71 -17.07 -3.51
C PHE A 188 -1.16 -15.81 -4.19
N ALA A 189 -1.45 -15.64 -5.48
CA ALA A 189 -1.01 -14.47 -6.24
C ALA A 189 -2.19 -13.72 -6.85
N GLU A 190 -2.01 -12.40 -6.99
CA GLU A 190 -2.88 -11.53 -7.76
C GLU A 190 -2.04 -10.81 -8.81
N LEU A 191 -2.51 -10.81 -10.05
CA LEU A 191 -1.99 -9.99 -11.12
C LEU A 191 -2.75 -8.67 -11.16
N ARG A 192 -2.04 -7.60 -11.46
CA ARG A 192 -2.59 -6.30 -11.78
C ARG A 192 -2.23 -5.98 -13.21
N TYR A 193 -3.22 -5.65 -14.03
CA TYR A 193 -3.01 -5.12 -15.37
C TYR A 193 -3.71 -3.78 -15.50
N LYS A 194 -2.95 -2.68 -15.63
CA LYS A 194 -3.51 -1.31 -15.65
C LYS A 194 -4.53 -1.08 -14.51
N ASN A 195 -4.19 -1.54 -13.30
CA ASN A 195 -4.97 -1.52 -12.06
C ASN A 195 -6.17 -2.51 -11.99
N TYR A 196 -6.41 -3.33 -13.01
CA TYR A 196 -7.43 -4.38 -12.96
C TYR A 196 -6.86 -5.64 -12.27
N PRO A 197 -7.49 -6.14 -11.18
CA PRO A 197 -7.05 -7.33 -10.48
C PRO A 197 -7.51 -8.62 -11.19
N GLU A 198 -6.65 -9.63 -11.19
CA GLU A 198 -6.91 -10.99 -11.65
C GLU A 198 -6.20 -11.97 -10.71
N ILE A 199 -6.90 -12.99 -10.19
CA ILE A 199 -6.27 -14.01 -9.33
C ILE A 199 -5.48 -14.98 -10.20
N ASP A 200 -4.21 -15.22 -9.84
CA ASP A 200 -3.39 -16.27 -10.45
C ASP A 200 -3.31 -17.48 -9.51
N HIS A 201 -3.74 -18.63 -10.03
CA HIS A 201 -3.75 -19.89 -9.31
C HIS A 201 -2.49 -20.74 -9.52
N HIS A 202 -1.56 -20.32 -10.39
CA HIS A 202 -0.33 -21.08 -10.65
C HIS A 202 0.64 -21.03 -9.48
N LEU A 203 0.54 -19.99 -8.65
CA LEU A 203 1.38 -19.78 -7.47
C LEU A 203 0.71 -20.13 -6.14
N ASP A 204 -0.47 -20.78 -6.19
CA ASP A 204 -1.16 -21.24 -4.98
C ASP A 204 -0.35 -22.34 -4.26
N ALA A 205 0.02 -22.08 -3.01
CA ALA A 205 0.85 -23.01 -2.22
C ALA A 205 0.39 -23.12 -0.76
N LYS A 206 0.77 -24.21 -0.09
CA LYS A 206 0.50 -24.42 1.35
C LYS A 206 1.74 -24.32 2.25
N ASN A 207 2.93 -24.31 1.66
CA ASN A 207 4.20 -24.17 2.37
C ASN A 207 5.25 -23.52 1.45
N LEU A 208 6.38 -23.12 2.06
CA LEU A 208 7.45 -22.40 1.36
C LEU A 208 8.19 -23.26 0.32
N ASP A 209 8.27 -24.59 0.51
CA ASP A 209 8.95 -25.48 -0.44
C ASP A 209 8.13 -25.63 -1.74
N ASP A 210 6.82 -25.79 -1.59
CA ASP A 210 5.88 -25.79 -2.70
C ASP A 210 5.89 -24.43 -3.40
N LEU A 211 5.80 -23.33 -2.64
CA LEU A 211 5.86 -21.97 -3.18
C LEU A 211 7.16 -21.73 -3.96
N SER A 212 8.31 -22.15 -3.42
CA SER A 212 9.60 -22.05 -4.08
C SER A 212 9.59 -22.79 -5.42
N SER A 213 9.03 -24.00 -5.43
CA SER A 213 8.94 -24.83 -6.64
C SER A 213 8.03 -24.20 -7.70
N LEU A 214 6.91 -23.62 -7.29
CA LEU A 214 5.98 -22.92 -8.19
C LEU A 214 6.57 -21.63 -8.73
N LEU A 215 7.23 -20.81 -7.90
CA LEU A 215 7.91 -19.59 -8.34
C LEU A 215 8.98 -19.89 -9.38
N ARG A 216 9.84 -20.91 -9.15
CA ARG A 216 10.86 -21.32 -10.13
C ARG A 216 10.26 -21.72 -11.48
N LYS A 217 9.05 -22.30 -11.46
CA LYS A 217 8.40 -22.82 -12.66
C LYS A 217 7.59 -21.76 -13.40
N TYR A 218 6.89 -20.89 -12.67
CA TYR A 218 5.84 -20.06 -13.21
C TYR A 218 6.09 -18.56 -13.13
N LEU A 219 6.95 -18.06 -12.23
CA LEU A 219 7.10 -16.61 -12.03
C LEU A 219 7.50 -15.89 -13.33
N GLN A 220 8.52 -16.39 -14.03
CA GLN A 220 8.95 -15.81 -15.31
C GLN A 220 7.87 -15.93 -16.38
N ILE A 221 7.18 -17.07 -16.45
CA ILE A 221 6.11 -17.31 -17.43
C ILE A 221 4.98 -16.29 -17.23
N VAL A 222 4.52 -16.14 -15.99
CA VAL A 222 3.43 -15.25 -15.62
C VAL A 222 3.79 -13.78 -15.92
N LEU A 223 5.00 -13.33 -15.54
CA LEU A 223 5.43 -11.96 -15.83
C LEU A 223 5.62 -11.70 -17.33
N HIS A 224 6.14 -12.69 -18.07
CA HIS A 224 6.27 -12.61 -19.51
C HIS A 224 4.90 -12.49 -20.21
N GLU A 225 3.93 -13.32 -19.82
CA GLU A 225 2.56 -13.24 -20.33
C GLU A 225 1.91 -11.88 -20.02
N LEU A 226 2.17 -11.33 -18.82
CA LEU A 226 1.67 -10.01 -18.43
C LEU A 226 2.22 -8.89 -19.33
N ASN A 227 3.47 -9.01 -19.77
CA ASN A 227 4.07 -8.08 -20.74
C ASN A 227 3.48 -8.23 -22.14
N GLU A 228 3.28 -9.46 -22.63
CA GLU A 228 2.72 -9.70 -23.96
C GLU A 228 1.30 -9.11 -24.10
N ARG A 229 0.51 -9.12 -23.02
CA ARG A 229 -0.81 -8.45 -22.98
C ARG A 229 -0.70 -6.94 -23.21
N SER A 230 0.38 -6.29 -22.77
CA SER A 230 0.63 -4.86 -23.02
C SER A 230 0.98 -4.55 -24.47
N LEU A 231 1.46 -5.53 -25.24
CA LEU A 231 1.86 -5.36 -26.65
C LEU A 231 0.71 -5.62 -27.64
N GLN A 232 -0.36 -6.29 -27.21
CA GLN A 232 -1.47 -6.72 -28.07
C GLN A 232 -2.62 -5.71 -28.18
N GLU A 233 -2.65 -4.66 -27.37
CA GLU A 233 -3.62 -3.56 -27.51
C GLU A 233 -3.04 -2.44 -28.39
N PRO A 234 -3.66 -2.11 -29.55
CA PRO A 234 -3.28 -0.92 -30.29
C PRO A 234 -3.66 0.35 -29.51
N VAL A 235 -2.75 1.32 -29.53
CA VAL A 235 -2.93 2.72 -29.06
C VAL A 235 -4.20 3.35 -29.63
#